data_AF-A0A2X2W7M7-F1
#
_entry.id   AF-A0A2X2W7M7-F1
#
_cell.length_a   1.000
_cell.length_b   1.000
_cell.length_c   1.000
_cell.angle_alpha   90.00
_cell.angle_beta   90.00
_cell.angle_gamma   90.00
#
_symmetry.space_group_name_H-M   'P 1'
#
loop_
_entity.id
_entity.type
_entity.pdbx_description
1 polymer ?
#
loop_
_entity_poly.entity_id
_entity_poly.type
_entity_poly.pdbx_seq_one_letter_code
_entity_poly.pdbx_strand_id
1 'polypeptide(L)' 'MNRALEVLISTINAEIETLNKHDFKIFDGENPEHFIFGIYYDKETDKIYCEFDKEEK' A
#
# COMPACT_ATOMS: atom_id res chain seq x y z
N MET A 1 -12.31 14.55 0.54
CA MET A 1 -10.87 14.76 0.80
C MET A 1 -10.36 15.57 -0.39
N ASN A 2 -9.10 16.03 -0.44
CA ASN A 2 -8.64 16.75 -1.64
C ASN A 2 -8.71 15.79 -2.85
N ARG A 3 -9.41 16.17 -3.93
CA ARG A 3 -9.56 15.31 -5.12
C ARG A 3 -8.23 14.88 -5.73
N ALA A 4 -7.22 15.75 -5.71
CA ALA A 4 -5.89 15.39 -6.18
C ALA A 4 -5.25 14.31 -5.30
N LEU A 5 -5.42 14.41 -3.98
CA LEU A 5 -4.93 13.39 -3.05
C LEU A 5 -5.66 12.05 -3.24
N GLU A 6 -6.98 12.07 -3.42
CA GLU A 6 -7.78 10.88 -3.72
C GLU A 6 -7.29 10.17 -4.99
N VAL A 7 -7.02 10.93 -6.06
CA VAL A 7 -6.48 10.39 -7.32
C VAL A 7 -5.08 9.82 -7.11
N LEU A 8 -4.19 10.51 -6.40
CA LEU A 8 -2.83 10.04 -6.13
C LEU A 8 -2.81 8.73 -5.34
N ILE A 9 -3.64 8.62 -4.29
CA ILE A 9 -3.77 7.37 -3.52
C ILE A 9 -4.26 6.24 -4.43
N SER A 10 -5.28 6.51 -5.26
CA SER A 10 -5.80 5.51 -6.19
C SER A 10 -4.76 5.06 -7.22
N THR A 11 -3.91 5.95 -7.74
CA THR A 11 -2.87 5.58 -8.71
C THR A 11 -1.76 4.78 -8.05
N ILE A 12 -1.33 5.16 -6.85
CA ILE A 12 -0.31 4.42 -6.10
C ILE A 12 -0.82 3.00 -5.77
N ASN A 13 -2.08 2.85 -5.37
CA ASN A 13 -2.66 1.53 -5.13
C ASN A 13 -2.70 0.65 -6.39
N ALA A 14 -2.98 1.23 -7.56
CA ALA A 14 -2.93 0.49 -8.83
C ALA A 14 -1.50 0.03 -9.19
N GLU A 15 -0.50 0.83 -8.88
CA GLU A 15 0.92 0.48 -9.04
C GLU A 15 1.33 -0.64 -8.07
N ILE A 16 0.95 -0.55 -6.79
CA ILE A 16 1.17 -1.59 -5.78
C ILE A 16 0.51 -2.91 -6.21
N GLU A 17 -0.74 -2.87 -6.67
CA GLU A 17 -1.43 -4.06 -7.16
C GLU A 17 -0.69 -4.70 -8.35
N THR A 18 -0.17 -3.87 -9.27
CA THR A 18 0.62 -4.35 -10.40
C THR A 18 1.91 -5.02 -9.95
N LEU A 19 2.63 -4.42 -8.99
CA LEU A 19 3.84 -5.02 -8.42
C LEU A 19 3.55 -6.38 -7.76
N ASN A 20 2.50 -6.44 -6.93
CA ASN A 20 2.11 -7.65 -6.21
C ASN A 20 1.70 -8.77 -7.17
N LYS A 21 0.99 -8.46 -8.26
CA LYS A 21 0.62 -9.42 -9.32
C LYS A 21 1.80 -10.00 -10.11
N HIS A 22 2.92 -9.29 -10.14
CA HIS A 22 4.12 -9.68 -10.88
C HIS A 22 5.25 -10.15 -9.95
N ASP A 23 4.94 -10.50 -8.69
CA ASP A 23 5.90 -10.95 -7.67
C ASP A 23 7.04 -9.96 -7.36
N PHE A 24 6.81 -8.66 -7.60
CA PHE A 24 7.68 -7.56 -7.19
C PHE A 24 7.19 -6.92 -5.88
N LYS A 25 6.75 -7.76 -4.94
CA LYS A 25 6.18 -7.33 -3.66
C LYS A 25 7.18 -6.50 -2.86
N ILE A 26 6.70 -5.44 -2.21
CA ILE A 26 7.51 -4.59 -1.33
C ILE A 26 7.31 -5.10 0.10
N PHE A 27 8.30 -5.84 0.62
CA PHE A 27 8.24 -6.44 1.94
C PHE A 27 8.57 -5.45 3.06
N ASP A 28 7.97 -5.66 4.22
CA ASP A 28 8.35 -4.99 5.46
C ASP A 28 9.75 -5.45 5.89
N GLY A 29 10.66 -4.50 6.09
CA GLY A 29 12.02 -4.78 6.54
C GLY A 29 12.09 -5.34 7.96
N GLU A 30 11.11 -5.05 8.81
CA GLU A 30 11.01 -5.59 10.17
C GLU A 30 10.20 -6.91 10.22
N ASN A 31 9.28 -7.12 9.27
CA ASN A 31 8.43 -8.30 9.19
C ASN A 31 8.48 -8.94 7.78
N PRO A 32 9.51 -9.73 7.46
CA PRO A 32 9.73 -10.25 6.10
C PRO A 32 8.64 -11.16 5.51
N GLU A 33 7.68 -11.60 6.33
CA GLU A 33 6.51 -12.35 5.88
C GLU A 33 5.37 -11.46 5.39
N HIS A 34 5.48 -10.13 5.54
CA HIS A 34 4.44 -9.18 5.20
C HIS A 34 4.91 -8.26 4.08
N PHE A 35 4.00 -7.97 3.14
CA PHE A 35 4.24 -7.04 2.04
C PHE A 35 3.14 -5.99 1.99
N ILE A 36 3.46 -4.83 1.41
CA ILE A 36 2.50 -3.74 1.25
C ILE A 36 1.41 -4.20 0.27
N PHE A 37 0.18 -4.27 0.76
CA PHE A 37 -1.02 -4.55 -0.02
C PHE A 37 -1.61 -3.28 -0.65
N GLY A 38 -1.48 -2.16 0.06
CA GLY A 38 -1.97 -0.86 -0.40
C GLY A 38 -1.65 0.25 0.58
N ILE A 39 -2.12 1.46 0.25
CA ILE A 39 -2.04 2.64 1.09
C ILE A 39 -3.41 3.31 1.25
N TYR A 40 -3.59 3.99 2.37
CA TYR A 40 -4.77 4.81 2.63
C TYR A 40 -4.38 6.09 3.37
N TYR A 41 -5.20 7.12 3.20
CA TYR A 41 -5.09 8.35 3.98
C TYR A 41 -6.03 8.31 5.18
N ASP A 42 -5.44 8.48 6.36
CA ASP A 42 -6.16 8.61 7.61
C ASP A 42 -6.38 10.09 7.94
N LYS A 43 -7.66 10.47 8.12
CA LYS A 43 -8.05 11.85 8.39
C LYS A 43 -7.83 12.26 9.85
N GLU A 44 -7.81 11.31 10.77
CA GLU A 44 -7.69 11.60 12.20
C GLU A 44 -6.26 12.03 12.55
N THR A 45 -5.28 11.37 11.94
CA THR A 45 -3.85 11.62 12.15
C THR A 45 -3.19 12.45 11.05
N ASP A 46 -3.92 12.78 9.97
CA ASP A 46 -3.45 13.50 8.79
C ASP A 46 -2.21 12.87 8.15
N LYS A 47 -2.25 11.54 7.97
CA LYS A 47 -1.12 10.74 7.47
C LYS A 47 -1.55 9.68 6.47
N ILE A 48 -0.60 9.25 5.65
CA ILE A 48 -0.74 8.08 4.81
C ILE A 48 -0.16 6.88 5.56
N TYR A 49 -0.90 5.78 5.57
CA TYR A 49 -0.50 4.50 6.14
C TYR A 49 -0.44 3.44 5.06
N CYS A 50 0.39 2.43 5.29
CA CYS A 50 0.42 1.22 4.48
C CYS A 50 -0.45 0.15 5.14
N GLU A 51 -1.18 -0.59 4.32
CA GLU A 51 -1.80 -1.85 4.69
C GLU A 51 -0.87 -2.98 4.26
N PHE A 52 -0.71 -3.97 5.13
CA PHE A 52 0.13 -5.12 4.88
C PHE A 52 -0.72 -6.38 4.78
N ASP A 53 -0.35 -7.25 3.85
CA ASP A 53 -0.86 -8.62 3.76
C ASP A 53 0.29 -9.61 3.99
N LYS A 54 -0.04 -10.86 4.31
CA LYS A 54 0.92 -11.91 4.62
C LYS A 54 1.14 -12.81 3.40
N GLU A 55 2.40 -13.11 3.11
CA GLU A 55 2.74 -14.16 2.14
C GLU A 55 2.54 -15.53 2.80
N GLU A 56 1.49 -16.26 2.40
CA GLU A 56 1.34 -17.67 2.76
C GLU A 56 2.31 -18.52 1.91
N LYS A 57 3.14 -19.33 2.58
CA LYS A 57 4.16 -20.20 1.94
C LYS A 57 3.55 -21.44 1.28
#